data_AF-A0A5R9DWX4-F1
#
_entry.id   AF-A0A5R9DWX4-F1
#
_cell.length_a   1.000
_cell.length_b   1.000
_cell.length_c   1.000
_cell.angle_alpha   90.00
_cell.angle_beta   90.00
_cell.angle_gamma   90.00
#
_symmetry.space_group_name_H-M   'P 1'
#
loop_
_entity.id
_entity.type
_entity.pdbx_description
1 polymer ?
#
loop_
_entity_poly.entity_id
_entity_poly.type
_entity_poly.pdbx_seq_one_letter_code
_entity_poly.pdbx_strand_id
1 'polypeptide(L)' 'MLGDSACGTADLCDHLGQQGHDAVLKPPPFRAAVPGGFTSDDFHIDTGNGQVTCPAGHTVPLGKPR' A
#
# COMPACT_ATOMS: atom_id res chain seq x y z
N MET A 1 -11.55 -6.88 -24.79
CA MET A 1 -12.03 -7.39 -23.49
C MET A 1 -11.76 -6.31 -22.47
N LEU A 2 -12.78 -5.79 -21.80
CA LEU A 2 -12.64 -4.71 -20.80
C LEU A 2 -12.24 -5.36 -19.47
N GLY A 3 -10.98 -5.17 -19.06
CA GLY A 3 -10.49 -5.65 -17.77
C GLY A 3 -11.05 -4.77 -16.67
N ASP A 4 -12.09 -5.24 -16.00
CA ASP A 4 -12.55 -4.65 -14.75
C ASP A 4 -11.45 -4.78 -13.69
N SER A 5 -11.22 -3.74 -12.90
CA SER A 5 -10.14 -3.61 -11.91
C SER A 5 -10.13 -4.71 -10.84
N ALA A 6 -11.18 -5.55 -10.78
CA ALA A 6 -11.23 -6.73 -9.92
C ALA A 6 -10.36 -7.90 -10.41
N CYS A 7 -9.83 -7.89 -11.64
CA CYS A 7 -9.00 -8.97 -12.18
C CYS A 7 -7.50 -8.63 -12.15
N GLY A 8 -6.99 -8.21 -10.99
CA GLY A 8 -5.56 -8.10 -10.70
C GLY A 8 -5.05 -9.33 -9.96
N THR A 9 -5.13 -10.51 -10.58
CA THR A 9 -4.57 -11.73 -9.97
C THR A 9 -3.05 -11.65 -10.00
N ALA A 10 -2.38 -11.85 -8.85
CA ALA A 10 -0.93 -11.71 -8.70
C ALA A 10 -0.14 -12.50 -9.76
N ASP A 11 -0.61 -13.70 -10.11
CA ASP A 11 0.03 -14.56 -11.12
C ASP A 11 0.02 -13.94 -12.54
N LEU A 12 -1.02 -13.17 -12.88
CA LEU A 12 -1.11 -12.48 -14.18
C LEU A 12 -0.15 -11.30 -14.24
N CYS A 13 -0.03 -10.54 -13.14
CA CYS A 13 0.95 -9.46 -13.02
C CYS A 13 2.39 -9.99 -13.08
N ASP A 14 2.66 -11.13 -12.43
CA ASP A 14 3.98 -11.76 -12.43
C ASP A 14 4.35 -12.29 -13.82
N HIS A 15 3.41 -12.96 -14.50
CA HIS A 15 3.62 -13.43 -15.87
C HIS A 15 3.88 -12.27 -16.85
N LEU A 16 3.14 -11.16 -16.74
CA LEU A 16 3.37 -9.97 -17.57
C LEU A 16 4.74 -9.33 -17.29
N GLY A 17 5.14 -9.25 -16.01
CA GLY A 17 6.48 -8.80 -15.61
C GLY A 17 7.59 -9.67 -16.18
N GLN A 18 7.43 -10.99 -16.17
CA GLN A 18 8.39 -11.94 -16.78
C GLN A 18 8.50 -11.80 -18.30
N GLN A 19 7.46 -11.29 -18.98
CA GLN A 19 7.47 -10.98 -20.41
C GLN A 19 7.92 -9.54 -20.72
N GLY A 20 8.36 -8.78 -19.71
CA GLY A 20 8.85 -7.40 -19.88
C GLY A 20 7.74 -6.36 -20.03
N HIS A 21 6.49 -6.70 -19.71
CA HIS A 21 5.37 -5.77 -19.70
C HIS A 21 5.16 -5.21 -18.30
N ASP A 22 5.17 -3.88 -18.18
CA ASP A 22 4.81 -3.20 -16.93
C ASP A 22 3.28 -3.25 -16.75
N ALA A 23 2.82 -4.12 -15.86
CA ALA A 23 1.41 -4.28 -15.56
C ALA A 23 0.93 -3.10 -14.70
N VAL A 24 0.48 -2.03 -15.34
CA VAL A 24 -0.07 -0.86 -14.66
C VAL A 24 -1.49 -1.15 -14.19
N LEU A 25 -1.62 -1.68 -12.96
CA LEU A 25 -2.90 -1.73 -12.26
C LEU A 25 -3.22 -0.31 -11.78
N LYS A 26 -4.34 0.27 -12.24
CA LYS A 26 -4.83 1.54 -11.70
C LYS A 26 -5.48 1.28 -10.35
N PRO A 27 -4.85 1.66 -9.22
CA PRO A 27 -5.50 1.51 -7.92
C PRO A 27 -6.67 2.50 -7.86
N PRO A 28 -7.80 2.13 -7.23
CA PRO A 28 -8.78 3.13 -6.84
C PRO A 28 -8.07 4.21 -5.99
N PRO A 29 -8.49 5.49 -6.09
CA PRO A 29 -7.87 6.56 -5.32
C PRO A 29 -7.89 6.21 -3.84
N PHE A 30 -6.71 6.10 -3.24
CA PHE A 30 -6.56 5.83 -1.81
C PHE A 30 -7.05 7.05 -1.04
N ARG A 31 -8.10 6.88 -0.23
CA ARG A 31 -8.75 7.95 0.53
C ARG A 31 -8.68 7.64 2.01
N ALA A 32 -8.47 8.67 2.82
CA ALA A 32 -8.64 8.59 4.26
C ALA A 32 -10.07 8.13 4.61
N ALA A 33 -10.20 7.36 5.71
CA ALA A 33 -11.48 6.84 6.16
C ALA A 33 -12.47 7.96 6.55
N VAL A 34 -11.96 9.13 6.94
CA VAL A 34 -12.74 10.33 7.29
C VAL A 34 -12.14 11.58 6.64
N PRO A 35 -12.94 12.62 6.34
CA PRO A 35 -12.42 13.89 5.86
C PRO A 35 -11.38 14.48 6.82
N GLY A 36 -10.18 14.79 6.30
CA GLY A 36 -9.06 15.27 7.10
C GLY A 36 -8.41 14.22 8.03
N GLY A 37 -8.81 12.95 7.91
CA GLY A 37 -8.19 11.85 8.64
C GLY A 37 -6.85 11.43 8.03
N PHE A 38 -6.15 10.58 8.77
CA PHE A 38 -4.88 9.99 8.33
C PHE A 38 -5.11 8.75 7.45
N THR A 39 -4.20 8.56 6.51
CA THR A 39 -4.03 7.36 5.69
C THR A 39 -2.79 6.60 6.15
N SER A 40 -2.62 5.37 5.70
CA SER A 40 -1.42 4.59 5.99
C SER A 40 -0.14 5.25 5.47
N ASP A 41 -0.21 6.04 4.39
CA ASP A 41 0.94 6.75 3.83
C ASP A 41 1.43 7.91 4.70
N ASP A 42 0.59 8.40 5.63
CA ASP A 42 0.98 9.49 6.51
C ASP A 42 1.86 9.01 7.68
N PHE A 43 2.00 7.70 7.90
CA PHE A 43 2.81 7.14 8.99
C PHE A 43 4.26 6.96 8.57
N HIS A 44 5.19 7.46 9.39
CA HIS A 44 6.61 7.21 9.20
C HIS A 44 7.03 5.93 9.92
N ILE A 45 7.51 4.95 9.17
CA ILE A 45 7.95 3.65 9.68
C ILE A 45 9.48 3.61 9.68
N ASP A 46 10.09 3.55 10.86
CA ASP A 46 11.52 3.32 11.05
C ASP A 46 11.74 1.84 11.41
N THR A 47 12.09 1.05 10.40
CA THR A 47 12.38 -0.39 10.57
C THR A 47 13.72 -0.65 11.26
N GLY A 48 14.65 0.30 11.23
CA GLY A 48 15.96 0.17 11.88
C GLY A 48 15.85 0.25 13.40
N ASN A 49 15.01 1.16 13.90
CA ASN A 49 14.73 1.31 15.32
C ASN A 49 13.46 0.60 15.79
N GLY A 50 12.73 -0.05 14.88
CA GLY A 50 11.52 -0.79 15.21
C GLY A 50 10.38 0.11 15.69
N GLN A 51 10.18 1.28 15.07
CA GLN A 51 9.21 2.29 15.52
C GLN A 51 8.31 2.80 14.39
N VAL A 52 7.12 3.25 14.75
CA VAL A 52 6.19 3.97 13.87
C VAL A 52 5.83 5.30 14.51
N THR A 53 5.86 6.36 13.71
CA THR A 53 5.40 7.70 14.11
C THR A 53 4.16 8.08 13.32
N CYS A 54 3.10 8.48 14.02
CA CYS A 54 1.88 8.98 13.40
C CYS A 54 1.98 10.50 13.12
N PRO A 55 1.16 11.04 12.20
CA PRO A 55 1.20 12.48 11.85
C PRO A 55 0.87 13.41 13.01
N ALA A 56 0.16 12.91 14.03
CA ALA A 56 -0.11 13.66 15.26
C ALA A 56 1.09 13.70 16.22
N GLY A 57 2.25 13.13 15.84
CA GLY A 57 3.49 13.18 16.61
C GLY A 57 3.65 12.07 17.65
N HIS A 58 2.81 11.03 17.64
CA HIS A 58 2.95 9.89 18.55
C HIS A 58 3.86 8.81 17.95
N THR A 59 4.80 8.31 18.74
CA THR A 59 5.70 7.22 18.34
C THR A 59 5.44 5.97 19.19
N VAL A 60 5.32 4.83 18.53
CA VAL A 60 5.09 3.51 19.16
C VAL A 60 6.02 2.45 18.58
N PRO A 61 6.37 1.38 19.32
CA PRO A 61 7.14 0.27 18.77
C PRO A 61 6.34 -0.50 17.70
N LEU A 62 7.04 -0.95 16.66
CA LEU A 62 6.49 -1.84 15.63
C LEU A 62 6.10 -3.19 16.26
N GLY A 63 4.83 -3.57 16.09
CA GLY A 63 4.34 -4.88 16.49
C GLY A 63 4.88 -6.00 15.59
N LYS A 64 4.90 -7.22 16.10
CA LYS A 64 5.22 -8.39 15.26
C LYS A 64 4.06 -8.62 14.26
N PRO A 65 4.34 -8.80 12.95
CA PRO A 65 3.31 -9.25 12.02
C PRO A 65 2.78 -10.61 12.49
N ARG A 66 1.45 -10.77 12.48
CA ARG A 66 0.75 -12.01 12.86
C ARG A 66 0.58 -12.92 11.65
#